data_AF-A0A559TNX0-F1
#
_entry.id   AF-A0A559TNX0-F1
#
_cell.length_a   1.000
_cell.length_b   1.000
_cell.length_c   1.000
_cell.angle_alpha   90.00
_cell.angle_beta   90.00
_cell.angle_gamma   90.00
#
_symmetry.space_group_name_H-M   'P 1'
#
loop_
_entity.id
_entity.type
_entity.pdbx_description
1 polymer ?
#
loop_
_entity_poly.entity_id
_entity_poly.type
_entity_poly.pdbx_seq_one_letter_code
_entity_poly.pdbx_strand_id
1 'polypeptide(L)'
;MSLLGLHRSLRGALVGHFAAVKVTSSPASRRLAEALDRMGAGPAAVRFYTEHVEADPVHEQVVWHEVVAGLPTDEPWLDADVVFGIRATGHQEERLAARLLGTWRDGATAPRTGRIAPAVASRQGA
;
A
#
# COMPACT_ATOMS: atom_id res chain seq x y z
N MET A 1 -3.67 7.71 -5.87
CA MET A 1 -4.96 7.46 -6.58
C MET A 1 -5.52 8.66 -7.33
N SER A 2 -5.54 9.87 -6.78
CA SER A 2 -6.25 11.02 -7.39
C SER A 2 -5.88 11.33 -8.85
N LEU A 3 -4.60 11.20 -9.24
CA LEU A 3 -4.19 11.41 -10.63
C LEU A 3 -4.90 10.44 -11.59
N LEU A 4 -4.87 9.15 -11.30
CA LEU A 4 -5.43 8.12 -12.18
C LEU A 4 -6.97 8.06 -12.07
N GLY A 5 -7.50 8.24 -10.86
CA GLY A 5 -8.94 8.11 -10.57
C GLY A 5 -9.80 9.29 -11.02
N LEU A 6 -9.22 10.49 -11.15
CA LEU A 6 -9.96 11.70 -11.57
C LEU A 6 -9.88 11.97 -13.08
N HIS A 7 -9.05 11.23 -13.82
CA HIS A 7 -8.86 11.43 -15.26
C HIS A 7 -9.25 10.17 -16.02
N ARG A 8 -10.45 10.16 -16.62
CA ARG A 8 -10.97 8.99 -17.37
C ARG A 8 -10.03 8.51 -18.50
N SER A 9 -9.23 9.41 -19.06
CA SER A 9 -8.20 9.07 -20.06
C SER A 9 -7.12 8.13 -19.49
N LEU A 10 -6.93 8.09 -18.17
CA LEU A 10 -5.94 7.26 -17.48
C LEU A 10 -6.52 5.98 -16.88
N ARG A 11 -7.72 5.54 -17.29
CA ARG A 11 -8.41 4.39 -16.68
C ARG A 11 -7.64 3.07 -16.79
N GLY A 12 -6.89 2.84 -17.88
CA GLY A 12 -6.03 1.64 -18.00
C GLY A 12 -4.95 1.64 -16.92
N ALA A 13 -4.28 2.78 -16.73
CA ALA A 13 -3.29 2.96 -15.67
C ALA A 13 -3.91 2.88 -14.26
N LEU A 14 -5.14 3.37 -14.07
CA LEU A 14 -5.89 3.20 -12.82
C LEU A 14 -6.10 1.71 -12.49
N VAL A 15 -6.54 0.91 -13.46
CA VAL A 15 -6.72 -0.54 -13.29
C VAL A 15 -5.39 -1.21 -12.97
N GLY A 16 -4.31 -0.85 -13.66
CA GLY A 16 -2.97 -1.35 -13.36
C GLY A 16 -2.51 -1.04 -11.93
N HIS A 17 -2.70 0.19 -11.47
CA HIS A 17 -2.42 0.56 -10.08
C HIS A 17 -3.26 -0.25 -9.08
N PHE A 18 -4.55 -0.39 -9.35
CA PHE A 18 -5.46 -1.12 -8.48
C PHE A 18 -5.07 -2.60 -8.36
N ALA A 19 -4.68 -3.23 -9.49
CA ALA A 19 -4.17 -4.58 -9.51
C ALA A 19 -2.91 -4.76 -8.65
N ALA A 20 -1.94 -3.84 -8.78
CA ALA A 20 -0.72 -3.88 -7.99
C ALA A 20 -0.98 -3.81 -6.48
N VAL A 21 -1.89 -2.93 -6.04
CA VAL A 21 -2.27 -2.80 -4.63
C VAL A 21 -2.94 -4.07 -4.12
N LYS A 22 -3.87 -4.62 -4.89
CA LYS A 22 -4.70 -5.76 -4.43
C LYS A 22 -3.91 -7.05 -4.30
N VAL A 23 -3.02 -7.34 -5.25
CA VAL A 23 -2.13 -8.53 -5.19
C VAL A 23 -1.15 -8.46 -4.02
N THR A 24 -0.76 -7.25 -3.59
CA THR A 24 0.27 -7.07 -2.55
C THR A 24 -0.29 -6.81 -1.15
N SER A 25 -1.61 -6.60 -1.02
CA SER A 25 -2.22 -6.13 0.22
C SER A 25 -2.21 -7.16 1.35
N SER A 26 -2.61 -8.41 1.10
CA SER A 26 -2.67 -9.45 2.14
C SER A 26 -1.31 -9.75 2.79
N PRO A 27 -0.20 -9.98 2.04
CA PRO A 27 1.10 -10.21 2.68
C PRO A 27 1.62 -8.98 3.42
N ALA A 28 1.37 -7.77 2.93
CA ALA A 28 1.74 -6.54 3.63
C ALA A 28 0.95 -6.36 4.94
N SER A 29 -0.36 -6.59 4.90
CA SER A 29 -1.25 -6.49 6.07
C SER A 29 -0.89 -7.50 7.14
N ARG A 30 -0.51 -8.73 6.77
CA ARG A 30 -0.04 -9.73 7.73
C ARG A 30 1.20 -9.26 8.49
N ARG A 31 2.20 -8.73 7.77
CA ARG A 31 3.42 -8.19 8.38
C ARG A 31 3.11 -7.04 9.34
N LEU A 32 2.14 -6.19 9.00
CA LEU A 32 1.70 -5.07 9.84
C LEU A 32 0.95 -5.54 11.08
N ALA A 33 0.03 -6.50 10.95
CA ALA A 33 -0.69 -7.09 12.08
C ALA A 33 0.28 -7.69 13.10
N GLU A 34 1.24 -8.50 12.64
CA GLU A 34 2.27 -9.10 13.49
C GLU A 34 3.17 -8.05 14.17
N ALA A 35 3.53 -6.97 13.45
CA ALA A 35 4.32 -5.89 14.01
C ALA A 35 3.54 -5.11 15.09
N LEU A 36 2.27 -4.80 14.83
CA LEU A 36 1.41 -4.06 15.76
C LEU A 36 1.13 -4.84 17.05
N ASP A 37 0.95 -6.16 16.92
CA ASP A 37 0.79 -7.06 18.07
C ASP A 37 2.05 -7.04 18.95
N ARG A 38 3.24 -7.24 18.35
CA ARG A 38 4.52 -7.18 19.07
C ARG A 38 4.78 -5.83 19.75
N MET A 39 4.27 -4.74 19.16
CA MET A 39 4.44 -3.38 19.69
C MET A 39 3.38 -3.00 20.72
N GLY A 40 2.40 -3.88 21.01
CA GLY A 40 1.32 -3.60 21.97
C GLY A 40 0.37 -2.49 21.50
N ALA A 41 0.17 -2.32 20.19
CA ALA A 41 -0.64 -1.24 19.62
C ALA A 41 -2.15 -1.35 19.90
N GLY A 42 -2.59 -2.43 20.55
CA GLY A 42 -3.96 -2.67 20.96
C GLY A 42 -4.79 -3.46 19.93
N PRO A 43 -5.89 -4.09 20.37
CA PRO A 43 -6.64 -5.06 19.57
C PRO A 43 -7.34 -4.45 18.35
N ALA A 44 -7.69 -3.17 18.38
CA ALA A 44 -8.32 -2.50 17.24
C ALA A 44 -7.34 -2.32 16.06
N ALA A 45 -6.08 -1.98 16.34
CA ALA A 45 -5.05 -1.79 15.32
C ALA A 45 -4.69 -3.13 14.65
N VAL A 46 -4.54 -4.19 15.44
CA VAL A 46 -4.30 -5.54 14.92
C VAL A 46 -5.48 -6.00 14.07
N ARG A 47 -6.72 -5.85 14.59
CA ARG A 47 -7.95 -6.29 13.88
C ARG A 47 -8.10 -5.62 12.51
N PHE A 48 -7.75 -4.33 12.40
CA PHE A 48 -7.81 -3.62 11.13
C PHE A 48 -6.98 -4.33 10.05
N TYR A 49 -5.76 -4.75 10.37
CA TYR A 49 -4.89 -5.41 9.40
C TYR A 49 -5.21 -6.89 9.23
N THR A 50 -5.65 -7.61 10.26
CA THR A 50 -6.07 -9.01 10.10
C THR A 50 -7.30 -9.13 9.19
N GLU A 51 -8.23 -8.17 9.25
CA GLU A 51 -9.35 -8.11 8.30
C GLU A 51 -8.86 -8.05 6.85
N HIS A 52 -7.84 -7.25 6.54
CA HIS A 52 -7.27 -7.18 5.19
C HIS A 52 -6.57 -8.49 4.78
N VAL A 53 -5.99 -9.24 5.72
CA VAL A 53 -5.43 -10.56 5.43
C VAL A 53 -6.50 -11.52 4.95
N GLU A 54 -7.70 -11.46 5.52
CA GLU A 54 -8.82 -12.35 5.20
C GLU A 54 -9.63 -11.88 3.99
N ALA A 55 -9.89 -10.57 3.90
CA ALA A 55 -10.79 -10.00 2.89
C ALA A 55 -10.11 -9.74 1.53
N ASP A 56 -8.85 -9.30 1.51
CA ASP A 56 -8.20 -8.92 0.25
C ASP A 56 -7.92 -10.06 -0.73
N PRO A 57 -7.72 -11.34 -0.33
CA PRO A 57 -7.63 -12.42 -1.30
C PRO A 57 -8.90 -12.56 -2.15
N VAL A 58 -10.08 -12.26 -1.60
CA VAL A 58 -11.33 -12.25 -2.38
C VAL A 58 -11.31 -11.11 -3.40
N HIS A 59 -10.86 -9.93 -2.99
CA HIS A 59 -10.71 -8.80 -3.90
C HIS A 59 -9.67 -9.07 -5.00
N GLU A 60 -8.57 -9.75 -4.67
CA GLU A 60 -7.56 -10.16 -5.65
C GLU A 60 -8.17 -11.04 -6.74
N GLN A 61 -8.99 -12.02 -6.36
CA GLN A 61 -9.65 -12.90 -7.34
C GLN A 61 -10.58 -12.12 -8.27
N VAL A 62 -11.41 -11.23 -7.75
CA VAL A 62 -12.30 -10.38 -8.55
C VAL A 62 -11.48 -9.47 -9.47
N VAL A 63 -10.44 -8.84 -8.94
CA VAL A 63 -9.56 -7.96 -9.74
C VAL A 63 -8.93 -8.73 -10.88
N TRP A 64 -8.42 -9.93 -10.63
CA TRP A 64 -7.72 -10.69 -11.65
C TRP A 64 -8.67 -11.20 -12.74
N HIS A 65 -9.78 -11.82 -12.33
CA HIS A 65 -10.67 -12.53 -13.24
C HIS A 65 -11.72 -11.64 -13.91
N GLU A 66 -12.14 -10.55 -13.26
CA GLU A 66 -13.23 -9.71 -13.77
C GLU A 66 -12.74 -8.35 -14.25
N VAL A 67 -11.75 -7.74 -13.57
CA VAL A 67 -11.29 -6.38 -13.90
C VAL A 67 -10.13 -6.40 -14.89
N VAL A 68 -9.03 -7.08 -14.54
CA VAL A 68 -7.80 -7.13 -15.33
C VAL A 68 -7.96 -8.03 -16.54
N ALA A 69 -8.74 -9.11 -16.47
CA ALA A 69 -9.06 -9.91 -17.65
C ALA A 69 -10.14 -9.26 -18.53
N GLY A 70 -11.11 -8.56 -17.92
CA GLY A 70 -12.21 -7.92 -18.65
C GLY A 70 -11.77 -6.72 -19.49
N LEU A 71 -10.99 -5.79 -18.93
CA LEU A 71 -10.64 -4.55 -19.61
C LEU A 71 -9.83 -4.74 -20.91
N PRO A 72 -8.76 -5.57 -20.97
CA PRO A 72 -8.06 -5.91 -22.21
C PRO A 72 -8.94 -6.61 -23.25
N THR A 73 -9.94 -7.38 -22.80
CA THR A 73 -10.85 -8.09 -23.70
C THR A 73 -11.76 -7.09 -24.42
N ASP A 74 -12.29 -6.11 -23.70
CA ASP A 74 -13.23 -5.11 -24.24
C ASP A 74 -12.51 -3.90 -24.88
N GLU A 75 -11.35 -3.51 -24.34
CA GLU A 75 -10.59 -2.31 -24.70
C GLU A 75 -9.08 -2.62 -24.88
N PRO A 76 -8.69 -3.46 -25.85
CA PRO A 76 -7.32 -3.99 -25.99
C PRO A 76 -6.24 -2.91 -26.21
N TRP A 77 -6.62 -1.72 -26.67
CA TRP A 77 -5.68 -0.59 -26.80
C TRP A 77 -5.18 -0.05 -25.45
N LEU A 78 -5.74 -0.49 -24.32
CA LEU A 78 -5.34 -0.08 -22.97
C LEU A 78 -4.31 -0.99 -22.31
N ASP A 79 -3.88 -2.10 -22.93
CA ASP A 79 -2.95 -3.07 -22.32
C ASP A 79 -1.65 -2.41 -21.82
N ALA A 80 -1.07 -1.54 -22.65
CA ALA A 80 0.13 -0.81 -22.30
C ALA A 80 -0.10 0.14 -21.11
N ASP A 81 -1.28 0.73 -21.00
CA ASP A 81 -1.64 1.61 -19.89
C ASP A 81 -1.79 0.83 -18.59
N VAL A 82 -2.36 -0.38 -18.62
CA VAL A 82 -2.44 -1.27 -17.45
C VAL A 82 -1.04 -1.61 -16.94
N VAL A 83 -0.15 -2.04 -17.84
CA VAL A 83 1.25 -2.32 -17.49
C VAL A 83 1.96 -1.07 -16.95
N PHE A 84 1.71 0.09 -17.56
CA PHE A 84 2.23 1.36 -17.08
C PHE A 84 1.76 1.66 -15.65
N GLY A 85 0.47 1.47 -15.35
CA GLY A 85 -0.10 1.64 -14.01
C GLY A 85 0.57 0.77 -12.95
N ILE A 86 0.80 -0.51 -13.25
CA ILE A 86 1.51 -1.45 -12.36
C ILE A 86 2.94 -0.96 -12.09
N ARG A 87 3.69 -0.66 -13.15
CA ARG A 87 5.10 -0.22 -13.06
C ARG A 87 5.24 1.11 -12.34
N ALA A 88 4.38 2.08 -12.66
CA ALA A 88 4.37 3.38 -12.03
C ALA A 88 4.11 3.26 -10.52
N THR A 89 3.20 2.36 -10.13
CA THR A 89 2.91 2.08 -8.71
C THR A 89 4.13 1.52 -7.99
N GLY A 90 4.73 0.46 -8.51
CA GLY A 90 5.95 -0.12 -7.92
C GLY A 90 7.10 0.89 -7.83
N HIS A 91 7.31 1.70 -8.87
CA HIS A 91 8.34 2.74 -8.87
C HIS A 91 8.12 3.82 -7.81
N GLN A 92 6.87 4.27 -7.62
CA GLN A 92 6.55 5.26 -6.58
C GLN A 92 6.70 4.68 -5.17
N GLU A 93 6.21 3.45 -4.95
CA GLU A 93 6.34 2.76 -3.66
C GLU A 93 7.81 2.54 -3.29
N GLU A 94 8.66 2.12 -4.23
CA GLU A 94 10.09 1.94 -3.99
C GLU A 94 10.78 3.26 -3.61
N ARG A 95 10.49 4.34 -4.33
CA ARG A 95 11.04 5.67 -4.02
C ARG A 95 10.57 6.19 -2.67
N LEU A 96 9.30 5.99 -2.36
CA LEU A 96 8.73 6.38 -1.07
C LEU A 96 9.40 5.59 0.06
N ALA A 97 9.48 4.27 -0.06
CA ALA A 97 10.13 3.40 0.93
C ALA A 97 11.60 3.78 1.13
N ALA A 98 12.36 3.98 0.04
CA ALA A 98 13.76 4.41 0.12
C ALA A 98 13.91 5.74 0.87
N ARG A 99 13.03 6.71 0.59
CA ARG A 99 13.04 8.00 1.28
C ARG A 99 12.71 7.86 2.76
N LEU A 100 11.58 7.21 3.09
CA LEU A 100 11.11 7.08 4.48
C LEU A 100 12.11 6.30 5.33
N LEU A 101 12.51 5.12 4.86
CA LEU A 101 13.43 4.24 5.58
C LEU A 101 14.84 4.81 5.67
N GLY A 102 15.30 5.53 4.63
CA GLY A 102 16.57 6.26 4.69
C GLY A 102 16.57 7.29 5.82
N THR A 103 15.59 8.21 5.81
CA THR A 103 15.50 9.24 6.86
C THR A 103 15.34 8.66 8.26
N TRP A 104 14.56 7.59 8.42
CA TRP A 104 14.37 6.91 9.70
C TRP A 104 15.68 6.31 10.23
N ARG A 105 16.45 5.63 9.36
CA ARG A 105 17.75 5.05 9.72
C ARG A 105 18.76 6.12 10.13
N ASP A 106 18.66 7.31 9.55
CA ASP A 106 19.49 8.47 9.89
C ASP A 106 19.02 9.20 11.17
N GLY A 107 18.01 8.67 11.88
CA GLY A 107 17.44 9.31 13.09
C GLY A 107 16.68 10.60 12.78
N ALA A 108 16.33 10.82 11.52
CA ALA A 108 15.61 11.99 11.03
C ALA A 108 14.17 11.62 10.62
N THR A 109 13.43 12.62 10.18
CA THR A 109 12.04 12.48 9.75
C THR A 109 11.90 12.86 8.29
N ALA A 110 11.02 12.13 7.60
CA ALA A 110 10.72 12.41 6.20
C ALA A 110 9.83 13.65 5.97
N PRO A 111 8.82 13.95 6.83
CA PRO A 111 8.06 15.19 6.71
C PRO A 111 8.97 16.40 6.94
N ARG A 112 8.86 17.42 6.09
CA ARG A 112 9.68 18.64 6.15
C ARG A 112 9.49 19.47 7.44
N THR A 113 8.59 19.08 8.35
CA THR A 113 8.10 19.94 9.44
C THR A 113 8.19 19.37 10.86
N GLY A 114 8.90 18.28 11.16
CA GLY A 114 9.03 17.89 12.57
C GLY A 114 10.11 16.87 12.85
N ARG A 115 10.96 17.10 13.86
CA ARG A 115 11.89 16.09 14.40
C ARG A 115 11.12 15.01 15.16
N ILE A 116 11.56 13.75 15.09
CA ILE A 116 11.09 12.71 16.03
C ILE A 116 11.57 13.16 17.42
N ALA A 117 10.62 13.49 18.30
CA ALA A 117 10.93 13.66 19.71
C ALA A 117 11.46 12.31 20.23
N PRO A 118 12.54 12.29 21.03
CA PRO A 118 12.98 11.06 21.66
C PRO A 118 11.82 10.46 22.48
N ALA A 119 11.67 9.14 22.42
CA ALA A 119 10.72 8.43 23.25
C ALA A 119 10.93 8.84 24.72
N VAL A 120 9.89 9.36 25.35
CA VAL A 120 9.90 9.63 26.79
C VAL A 120 10.11 8.27 27.46
N ALA A 121 11.30 8.03 28.00
CA ALA A 121 11.54 6.89 28.86
C ALA A 121 10.54 6.97 30.00
N SER A 122 9.58 6.05 30.04
CA SER A 122 8.63 5.91 31.13
C SER A 122 9.43 5.65 32.41
N ARG A 123 9.62 6.71 33.20
CA ARG A 123 9.93 6.55 34.62
C ARG A 123 8.69 6.00 35.29
N GLN A 124 8.68 4.70 35.53
CA GLN A 124 7.86 4.12 36.59
C GLN A 124 8.77 3.20 37.40
N GLY A 125 9.43 3.83 38.37
CA GLY A 125 9.79 3.20 39.63
C GLY A 125 8.86 3.75 40.71
N ALA A 126 8.11 2.85 41.33
CA ALA A 126 7.75 2.78 42.75
C ALA A 126 6.92 1.50 42.94
#